data_AF-A0A7S1WWF0-F1
#
_entry.id   AF-A0A7S1WWF0-F1
#
_cell.length_a   1.000
_cell.length_b   1.000
_cell.length_c   1.000
_cell.angle_alpha   90.00
_cell.angle_beta   90.00
_cell.angle_gamma   90.00
#
_symmetry.space_group_name_H-M   'P 1'
#
loop_
_entity.id
_entity.type
_entity.pdbx_description
1 polymer ?
#
loop_
_entity_poly.entity_id
_entity_poly.type
_entity_poly.pdbx_seq_one_letter_code
_entity_poly.pdbx_strand_id
1 'polypeptide(L)'
;VCISYIPVGAGLAARQQALSRRGFQCSCERCTEESACDPSLDVPCRCGKTRFSAQPSAPSTQGCAGCGAAFDRELSRRRLGEVEAANAYFRTAEAVQAKSETLLSKCSAFAELVDGSCCSGAPPHHEQSLLLLRHLAACHRTAAATAQEPGGSQTAGAFLELTCRHLSLYEAAFGDKTEQRDKYFLQGLHQILAGADPELKDRRTWEEKLESACLLQFGQKELPESLHE
;
A
#
# COMPACT_ATOMS: atom_id res chain seq x y z
N VAL A 1 -5.69 25.63 -2.81
CA VAL A 1 -5.30 24.23 -3.12
C VAL A 1 -3.95 23.98 -2.47
N CYS A 2 -3.83 22.92 -1.67
CA CYS A 2 -2.57 22.53 -1.03
C CYS A 2 -2.06 21.26 -1.71
N ILE A 3 -0.76 21.22 -2.04
CA ILE A 3 -0.13 20.04 -2.64
C ILE A 3 1.02 19.53 -1.76
N SER A 4 1.14 18.21 -1.62
CA SER A 4 2.26 17.55 -0.99
C SER A 4 3.46 17.52 -1.93
N TYR A 5 4.62 17.92 -1.42
CA TYR A 5 5.92 17.84 -2.11
C TYR A 5 6.63 16.50 -1.89
N ILE A 6 6.01 15.60 -1.11
CA ILE A 6 6.56 14.32 -0.66
C ILE A 6 5.50 13.25 -0.91
N PRO A 7 5.90 11.98 -1.12
CA PRO A 7 4.96 10.87 -1.15
C PRO A 7 3.94 10.91 -0.01
N VAL A 8 2.66 10.90 -0.35
CA VAL A 8 1.53 10.86 0.58
C VAL A 8 1.61 9.60 1.43
N GLY A 9 2.10 8.47 0.92
CA GLY A 9 2.26 7.25 1.71
C GLY A 9 3.31 7.34 2.83
N ALA A 10 4.23 8.32 2.80
CA ALA A 10 5.33 8.38 3.75
C ALA A 10 4.87 8.66 5.19
N GLY A 11 5.46 7.97 6.18
CA GLY A 11 5.21 8.22 7.61
C GLY A 11 5.75 9.56 8.13
N LEU A 12 5.32 9.98 9.34
CA LEU A 12 5.64 11.28 9.93
C LEU A 12 7.14 11.62 9.90
N ALA A 13 7.99 10.71 10.36
CA ALA A 13 9.44 10.93 10.45
C ALA A 13 10.06 11.21 9.07
N ALA A 14 9.70 10.41 8.05
CA ALA A 14 10.18 10.60 6.69
C ALA A 14 9.69 11.93 6.09
N ARG A 15 8.41 12.29 6.33
CA ARG A 15 7.86 13.59 5.88
C ARG A 15 8.60 14.76 6.53
N GLN A 16 8.79 14.75 7.84
CA GLN A 16 9.49 15.82 8.57
C GLN A 16 10.97 15.91 8.17
N GLN A 17 11.64 14.78 7.96
CA GLN A 17 13.03 14.78 7.52
C GLN A 17 13.19 15.37 6.11
N ALA A 18 12.32 15.01 5.17
CA ALA A 18 12.40 15.52 3.81
C ALA A 18 12.07 17.02 3.70
N LEU A 19 11.16 17.53 4.53
CA LEU A 19 10.82 18.97 4.57
C LEU A 19 11.82 19.80 5.36
N SER A 20 12.38 19.26 6.45
CA SER A 20 13.36 20.00 7.26
C SER A 20 14.64 20.31 6.49
N ARG A 21 15.05 19.43 5.55
CA ARG A 21 16.12 19.71 4.57
C ARG A 21 15.84 20.94 3.69
N ARG A 22 14.58 21.34 3.55
CA ARG A 22 14.14 22.55 2.84
C ARG A 22 13.83 23.72 3.79
N GLY A 23 14.19 23.61 5.07
CA GLY A 23 13.94 24.62 6.08
C GLY A 23 12.48 24.71 6.55
N PHE A 24 11.66 23.67 6.31
CA PHE A 24 10.25 23.67 6.64
C PHE A 24 9.87 22.52 7.59
N GLN A 25 9.10 22.81 8.63
CA GLN A 25 8.49 21.79 9.49
C GLN A 25 7.00 21.76 9.22
N CYS A 26 6.46 20.58 8.87
CA CYS A 26 5.06 20.48 8.48
C CYS A 26 4.14 20.38 9.70
N SER A 27 3.15 21.26 9.75
CA SER A 27 2.10 21.29 10.76
C SER A 27 0.71 21.08 10.16
N CYS A 28 0.61 20.35 9.03
CA CYS A 28 -0.70 20.01 8.48
C CYS A 28 -1.46 19.09 9.44
N GLU A 29 -2.79 19.03 9.30
CA GLU A 29 -3.67 18.25 10.19
C GLU A 29 -3.15 16.82 10.42
N ARG A 30 -2.75 16.11 9.37
CA ARG A 30 -2.18 14.76 9.48
C ARG A 30 -0.88 14.72 10.30
N CYS A 31 0.04 15.66 10.09
CA CYS A 31 1.28 15.73 10.85
C CYS A 31 1.01 16.02 12.33
N THR A 32 0.07 16.91 12.63
CA THR A 32 -0.36 17.19 14.00
C THR A 32 -0.98 15.97 14.66
N GLU A 33 -1.90 15.28 13.97
CA GLU A 33 -2.52 14.05 14.49
C GLU A 33 -1.52 12.94 14.74
N GLU A 34 -0.63 12.65 13.78
CA GLU A 34 0.40 11.61 13.94
C GLU A 34 1.41 11.98 15.02
N SER A 35 1.73 13.27 15.21
CA SER A 35 2.65 13.70 16.29
C SER A 35 2.06 13.60 17.69
N ALA A 36 0.74 13.58 17.81
CA ALA A 36 0.03 13.42 19.07
C ALA A 36 -0.19 11.95 19.44
N CYS A 37 0.07 11.02 18.52
CA CYS A 37 0.01 9.59 18.80
C CYS A 37 1.25 9.15 19.59
N ASP A 38 1.04 8.29 20.59
CA ASP A 38 2.13 7.62 21.29
C ASP A 38 2.84 6.66 20.32
N PRO A 39 4.15 6.81 20.07
CA PRO A 39 4.91 5.90 19.21
C PRO A 39 4.83 4.43 19.64
N SER A 40 4.56 4.18 20.93
CA SER A 40 4.33 2.84 21.45
C SER A 40 3.04 2.20 20.96
N LEU A 41 2.13 2.99 20.35
CA LEU A 41 0.85 2.59 19.82
C LEU A 41 0.79 2.59 18.28
N ASP A 42 1.92 2.81 17.60
CA ASP A 42 2.02 3.06 16.15
C ASP A 42 1.58 1.93 15.20
N VAL A 43 1.14 0.77 15.69
CA VAL A 43 0.68 -0.31 14.81
C VAL A 43 -0.77 -0.01 14.40
N PRO A 44 -1.04 0.37 13.13
CA PRO A 44 -2.38 0.80 12.78
C PRO A 44 -3.39 -0.34 12.89
N CYS A 45 -4.65 -0.05 13.19
CA CYS A 45 -5.68 -1.07 13.13
C CYS A 45 -5.97 -1.46 11.67
N ARG A 46 -6.60 -2.62 11.47
CA ARG A 46 -7.20 -3.04 10.19
C ARG A 46 -8.06 -1.97 9.51
N CYS A 47 -8.67 -1.04 10.25
CA CYS A 47 -9.47 0.04 9.66
C CYS A 47 -8.64 1.27 9.22
N GLY A 48 -7.32 1.25 9.37
CA GLY A 48 -6.42 2.32 8.93
C GLY A 48 -6.41 3.57 9.82
N LYS A 49 -7.21 3.60 10.90
CA LYS A 49 -7.18 4.69 11.89
C LYS A 49 -5.99 4.52 12.82
N THR A 50 -5.39 5.63 13.24
CA THR A 50 -4.15 5.73 14.04
C THR A 50 -4.37 6.12 15.51
N ARG A 51 -5.63 6.30 15.94
CA ARG A 51 -5.98 6.64 17.33
C ARG A 51 -6.31 5.37 18.12
N PHE A 52 -5.48 5.05 19.12
CA PHE A 52 -5.63 3.85 19.93
C PHE A 52 -5.67 4.17 21.42
N SER A 53 -6.42 3.37 22.15
CA SER A 53 -6.40 3.36 23.61
C SER A 53 -5.88 2.02 24.11
N ALA A 54 -4.94 2.04 25.04
CA ALA A 54 -4.59 0.83 25.79
C ALA A 54 -5.83 0.29 26.52
N GLN A 55 -6.05 -1.02 26.48
CA GLN A 55 -7.11 -1.62 27.28
C GLN A 55 -6.62 -1.79 28.74
N PRO A 56 -7.30 -1.20 29.74
CA PRO A 56 -6.84 -1.22 31.13
C PRO A 56 -6.68 -2.64 31.72
N SER A 57 -7.49 -3.58 31.23
CA SER A 57 -7.53 -4.98 31.68
C SER A 57 -6.62 -5.93 30.88
N ALA A 58 -6.04 -5.48 29.76
CA ALA A 58 -5.21 -6.30 28.88
C ALA A 58 -4.10 -5.44 28.25
N PRO A 59 -2.95 -5.27 28.93
CA PRO A 59 -1.88 -4.35 28.51
C PRO A 59 -1.24 -4.67 27.15
N SER A 60 -1.35 -5.92 26.69
CA SER A 60 -0.90 -6.37 25.37
C SER A 60 -1.93 -6.08 24.25
N THR A 61 -3.14 -5.68 24.61
CA THR A 61 -4.26 -5.46 23.69
C THR A 61 -4.52 -3.97 23.50
N GLN A 62 -4.66 -3.56 22.24
CA GLN A 62 -5.08 -2.22 21.88
C GLN A 62 -6.53 -2.22 21.40
N GLY A 63 -7.28 -1.22 21.82
CA GLY A 63 -8.60 -0.91 21.27
C GLY A 63 -8.47 0.13 20.17
N CYS A 64 -9.03 -0.15 19.00
CA CYS A 64 -9.18 0.84 17.95
C CYS A 64 -10.40 1.73 18.22
N ALA A 65 -10.20 3.03 18.41
CA ALA A 65 -11.31 3.97 18.62
C ALA A 65 -12.24 4.10 17.41
N GLY A 66 -11.74 3.84 16.20
CA GLY A 66 -12.52 3.91 14.95
C GLY A 66 -13.53 2.77 14.77
N CYS A 67 -13.08 1.52 14.81
CA CYS A 67 -13.93 0.34 14.55
C CYS A 67 -14.23 -0.51 15.79
N GLY A 68 -13.72 -0.15 16.97
CA GLY A 68 -13.91 -0.90 18.21
C GLY A 68 -13.13 -2.22 18.29
N ALA A 69 -12.35 -2.58 17.27
CA ALA A 69 -11.58 -3.83 17.26
C ALA A 69 -10.53 -3.83 18.38
N ALA A 70 -10.44 -4.98 19.06
CA ALA A 70 -9.36 -5.29 19.98
C ALA A 70 -8.34 -6.18 19.27
N PHE A 71 -7.05 -5.85 19.37
CA PHE A 71 -5.98 -6.62 18.73
C PHE A 71 -4.73 -6.68 19.60
N ASP A 72 -3.97 -7.76 19.45
CA ASP A 72 -2.69 -7.95 20.14
C ASP A 72 -1.62 -7.13 19.43
N ARG A 73 -1.09 -6.12 20.13
CA ARG A 73 -0.10 -5.20 19.59
C ARG A 73 1.21 -5.90 19.24
N GLU A 74 1.67 -6.79 20.11
CA GLU A 74 2.98 -7.42 19.96
C GLU A 74 2.96 -8.44 18.83
N LEU A 75 1.86 -9.19 18.71
CA LEU A 75 1.65 -10.08 17.58
C LEU A 75 1.58 -9.30 16.26
N SER A 76 0.82 -8.20 16.23
CA SER A 76 0.70 -7.37 15.03
C SER A 76 2.05 -6.75 14.64
N ARG A 77 2.86 -6.31 15.62
CA ARG A 77 4.23 -5.82 15.40
C ARG A 77 5.16 -6.90 14.87
N ARG A 78 5.10 -8.11 15.43
CA ARG A 78 5.87 -9.25 14.92
C ARG A 78 5.51 -9.57 13.47
N ARG A 79 4.21 -9.62 13.13
CA ARG A 79 3.75 -9.86 11.76
C ARG A 79 4.18 -8.74 10.82
N LEU A 80 4.17 -7.49 11.28
CA LEU A 80 4.72 -6.38 10.51
C LEU A 80 6.22 -6.56 10.24
N GLY A 81 7.00 -7.04 11.22
CA GLY A 81 8.40 -7.40 11.01
C GLY A 81 8.60 -8.52 9.98
N GLU A 82 7.69 -9.49 9.91
CA GLU A 82 7.69 -10.52 8.86
C GLU A 82 7.42 -9.92 7.47
N VAL A 83 6.50 -8.96 7.37
CA VAL A 83 6.24 -8.19 6.14
C VAL A 83 7.45 -7.37 5.71
N GLU A 84 8.12 -6.69 6.65
CA GLU A 84 9.35 -5.94 6.37
C GLU A 84 10.48 -6.84 5.84
N ALA A 85 10.65 -8.02 6.43
CA ALA A 85 11.61 -9.01 5.96
C ALA A 85 11.27 -9.51 4.55
N ALA A 86 9.99 -9.74 4.25
CA ALA A 86 9.54 -10.11 2.91
C ALA A 86 9.80 -8.98 1.89
N ASN A 87 9.53 -7.72 2.24
CA ASN A 87 9.87 -6.57 1.39
C ASN A 87 11.39 -6.46 1.16
N ALA A 88 12.20 -6.71 2.19
CA ALA A 88 13.65 -6.70 2.06
C ALA A 88 14.14 -7.80 1.10
N TYR A 89 13.55 -9.00 1.15
CA TYR A 89 13.85 -10.08 0.22
C TYR A 89 13.69 -9.66 -1.25
N PHE A 90 12.58 -8.98 -1.60
CA PHE A 90 12.34 -8.51 -2.97
C PHE A 90 13.36 -7.48 -3.50
N ARG A 91 14.23 -6.95 -2.63
CA ARG A 91 15.32 -6.04 -3.01
C ARG A 91 16.69 -6.74 -3.14
N THR A 92 16.75 -8.05 -2.87
CA THR A 92 17.99 -8.82 -2.94
C THR A 92 18.32 -9.23 -4.37
N ALA A 93 19.61 -9.47 -4.66
CA ALA A 93 20.04 -10.03 -5.93
C ALA A 93 19.41 -11.42 -6.20
N GLU A 94 19.18 -12.22 -5.14
CA GLU A 94 18.50 -13.51 -5.22
C GLU A 94 17.09 -13.34 -5.81
N ALA A 95 16.29 -12.42 -5.27
CA ALA A 95 14.94 -12.19 -5.77
C ALA A 95 14.93 -11.64 -7.21
N VAL A 96 15.88 -10.76 -7.54
CA VAL A 96 15.99 -10.18 -8.89
C VAL A 96 16.36 -11.24 -9.95
N GLN A 97 17.18 -12.23 -9.58
CA GLN A 97 17.65 -13.28 -10.48
C GLN A 97 16.81 -14.57 -10.42
N ALA A 98 15.89 -14.67 -9.47
CA ALA A 98 15.05 -15.84 -9.29
C ALA A 98 14.14 -16.05 -10.52
N LYS A 99 13.93 -17.31 -10.89
CA LYS A 99 12.97 -17.68 -11.92
C LYS A 99 11.55 -17.35 -11.45
N SER A 100 10.67 -17.02 -12.39
CA SER A 100 9.25 -16.69 -12.14
C SER A 100 8.56 -17.72 -11.23
N GLU A 101 8.80 -19.02 -11.45
CA GLU A 101 8.24 -20.12 -10.64
C GLU A 101 8.66 -20.06 -9.17
N THR A 102 9.94 -19.78 -8.90
CA THR A 102 10.48 -19.66 -7.54
C THR A 102 9.91 -18.44 -6.83
N LEU A 103 9.76 -17.32 -7.55
CA LEU A 103 9.15 -16.11 -7.01
C LEU A 103 7.67 -16.33 -6.70
N LEU A 104 6.91 -16.95 -7.60
CA LEU A 104 5.48 -17.23 -7.40
C LEU A 104 5.25 -18.16 -6.21
N SER A 105 6.07 -19.20 -6.03
CA SER A 105 5.97 -20.09 -4.87
C SER A 105 6.16 -19.34 -3.55
N LYS A 106 7.09 -18.37 -3.50
CA LYS A 106 7.27 -17.49 -2.34
C LYS A 106 6.14 -16.47 -2.19
N CYS A 107 5.54 -16.01 -3.30
CA CYS A 107 4.44 -15.04 -3.28
C CYS A 107 3.24 -15.56 -2.50
N SER A 108 2.86 -16.84 -2.65
CA SER A 108 1.74 -17.41 -1.87
C SER A 108 1.99 -17.34 -0.37
N ALA A 109 3.21 -17.67 0.09
CA ALA A 109 3.57 -17.59 1.51
C ALA A 109 3.57 -16.15 2.03
N PHE A 110 3.98 -15.18 1.21
CA PHE A 110 3.98 -13.77 1.57
C PHE A 110 2.60 -13.11 1.48
N ALA A 111 1.71 -13.61 0.64
CA ALA A 111 0.33 -13.12 0.53
C ALA A 111 -0.44 -13.32 1.85
N GLU A 112 -0.21 -14.44 2.54
CA GLU A 112 -0.77 -14.72 3.86
C GLU A 112 -0.40 -13.67 4.92
N LEU A 113 0.79 -13.05 4.81
CA LEU A 113 1.24 -12.04 5.76
C LEU A 113 0.42 -10.75 5.70
N VAL A 114 -0.14 -10.45 4.53
CA VAL A 114 -0.97 -9.27 4.26
C VAL A 114 -2.44 -9.64 4.12
N ASP A 115 -2.80 -10.88 4.48
CA ASP A 115 -4.19 -11.25 4.51
C ASP A 115 -4.93 -10.52 5.63
N GLY A 116 -6.01 -9.82 5.26
CA GLY A 116 -6.72 -8.93 6.15
C GLY A 116 -7.66 -9.66 7.10
N SER A 117 -7.73 -10.99 7.06
CA SER A 117 -8.69 -11.78 7.84
C SER A 117 -8.43 -11.75 9.35
N CYS A 118 -7.18 -11.57 9.78
CA CYS A 118 -6.78 -11.61 11.19
C CYS A 118 -6.74 -10.21 11.85
N CYS A 119 -7.43 -10.03 12.97
CA CYS A 119 -7.40 -8.76 13.73
C CYS A 119 -6.02 -8.42 14.31
N SER A 120 -5.21 -9.44 14.62
CA SER A 120 -3.83 -9.29 15.11
C SER A 120 -2.78 -9.57 14.02
N GLY A 121 -3.17 -9.46 12.73
CA GLY A 121 -2.29 -9.62 11.59
C GLY A 121 -1.42 -8.38 11.33
N ALA A 122 -0.61 -8.40 10.26
CA ALA A 122 0.05 -7.18 9.82
C ALA A 122 -1.01 -6.17 9.38
N PRO A 123 -0.93 -4.89 9.80
CA PRO A 123 -1.97 -3.95 9.46
C PRO A 123 -2.05 -3.69 7.95
N PRO A 124 -3.21 -3.88 7.30
CA PRO A 124 -3.33 -3.80 5.85
C PRO A 124 -3.10 -2.39 5.28
N HIS A 125 -3.32 -1.34 6.09
CA HIS A 125 -3.09 0.06 5.69
C HIS A 125 -1.68 0.56 6.02
N HIS A 126 -0.83 -0.27 6.64
CA HIS A 126 0.55 0.12 6.90
C HIS A 126 1.35 0.16 5.60
N GLU A 127 2.30 1.10 5.50
CA GLU A 127 3.11 1.30 4.29
C GLU A 127 3.84 0.04 3.83
N GLN A 128 4.34 -0.78 4.76
CA GLN A 128 5.04 -2.02 4.46
C GLN A 128 4.10 -3.10 3.90
N SER A 129 2.87 -3.19 4.40
CA SER A 129 1.86 -4.11 3.88
C SER A 129 1.43 -3.72 2.47
N LEU A 130 1.24 -2.42 2.24
CA LEU A 130 0.93 -1.87 0.91
C LEU A 130 2.09 -2.11 -0.07
N LEU A 131 3.33 -1.94 0.38
CA LEU A 131 4.52 -2.23 -0.42
C LEU A 131 4.62 -3.71 -0.78
N LEU A 132 4.32 -4.61 0.16
CA LEU A 132 4.36 -6.05 -0.10
C LEU A 132 3.32 -6.45 -1.15
N LEU A 133 2.07 -5.97 -1.04
CA LEU A 133 1.03 -6.19 -2.05
C LEU A 133 1.49 -5.79 -3.46
N ARG A 134 2.21 -4.68 -3.56
CA ARG A 134 2.76 -4.21 -4.84
C ARG A 134 3.86 -5.13 -5.37
N HIS A 135 4.76 -5.62 -4.51
CA HIS A 135 5.78 -6.59 -4.91
C HIS A 135 5.15 -7.88 -5.41
N LEU A 136 4.13 -8.39 -4.71
CA LEU A 136 3.38 -9.59 -5.11
C LEU A 136 2.72 -9.39 -6.48
N ALA A 137 2.03 -8.26 -6.69
CA ALA A 137 1.44 -7.93 -7.98
C ALA A 137 2.49 -7.89 -9.10
N ALA A 138 3.65 -7.26 -8.87
CA ALA A 138 4.73 -7.18 -9.86
C ALA A 138 5.31 -8.56 -10.23
N CYS A 139 5.42 -9.47 -9.26
CA CYS A 139 5.82 -10.85 -9.52
C CYS A 139 4.82 -11.57 -10.42
N HIS A 140 3.52 -11.43 -10.14
CA HIS A 140 2.47 -11.99 -10.98
C HIS A 140 2.47 -11.38 -12.39
N ARG A 141 2.65 -10.07 -12.53
CA ARG A 141 2.77 -9.43 -13.85
C ARG A 141 3.95 -10.00 -14.65
N THR A 142 5.11 -10.11 -14.02
CA THR A 142 6.33 -10.64 -14.66
C THR A 142 6.12 -12.08 -15.10
N ALA A 143 5.56 -12.91 -14.21
CA ALA A 143 5.29 -14.30 -14.54
C ALA A 143 4.25 -14.44 -15.66
N ALA A 144 3.17 -13.64 -15.66
CA ALA A 144 2.15 -13.64 -16.71
C ALA A 144 2.75 -13.27 -18.08
N ALA A 145 3.68 -12.32 -18.14
CA ALA A 145 4.37 -11.94 -19.38
C ALA A 145 5.28 -13.05 -19.95
N THR A 146 5.72 -13.99 -19.10
CA THR A 146 6.64 -15.08 -19.48
C THR A 146 5.99 -16.45 -19.63
N ALA A 147 4.75 -16.61 -19.17
CA ALA A 147 4.07 -17.90 -19.12
C ALA A 147 3.45 -18.28 -20.48
N GLN A 148 3.50 -19.58 -20.80
CA GLN A 148 2.65 -20.16 -21.86
C GLN A 148 1.25 -20.45 -21.27
N GLU A 149 0.20 -20.28 -22.06
CA GLU A 149 -1.19 -20.65 -21.70
C GLU A 149 -1.24 -22.12 -21.25
N PRO A 150 -1.97 -22.48 -20.16
CA PRO A 150 -2.95 -21.68 -19.39
C PRO A 150 -2.41 -20.99 -18.12
N GLY A 151 -1.11 -21.10 -17.82
CA GLY A 151 -0.50 -20.48 -16.62
C GLY A 151 -0.47 -18.95 -16.66
N GLY A 152 -0.50 -18.36 -17.85
CA GLY A 152 -0.56 -16.91 -18.07
C GLY A 152 -1.83 -16.27 -17.54
N SER A 153 -3.00 -16.87 -17.84
CA SER A 153 -4.31 -16.35 -17.43
C SER A 153 -4.50 -16.27 -15.91
N GLN A 154 -4.14 -17.33 -15.17
CA GLN A 154 -4.25 -17.33 -13.70
C GLN A 154 -3.35 -16.27 -13.06
N THR A 155 -2.13 -16.13 -13.58
CA THR A 155 -1.16 -15.18 -13.05
C THR A 155 -1.56 -13.73 -13.37
N ALA A 156 -2.15 -13.49 -14.55
CA ALA A 156 -2.72 -12.19 -14.89
C ALA A 156 -3.90 -11.81 -13.98
N GLY A 157 -4.79 -12.77 -13.67
CA GLY A 157 -5.89 -12.57 -12.71
C GLY A 157 -5.39 -12.18 -11.32
N ALA A 158 -4.38 -12.89 -10.81
CA ALA A 158 -3.77 -12.58 -9.51
C ALA A 158 -3.09 -11.20 -9.48
N PHE A 159 -2.44 -10.79 -10.58
CA PHE A 159 -1.89 -9.44 -10.72
C PHE A 159 -2.98 -8.37 -10.57
N LEU A 160 -4.11 -8.53 -11.28
CA LEU A 160 -5.22 -7.58 -11.22
C LEU A 160 -5.83 -7.52 -9.81
N GLU A 161 -6.09 -8.67 -9.19
CA GLU A 161 -6.64 -8.75 -7.83
C GLU A 161 -5.77 -8.02 -6.81
N LEU A 162 -4.47 -8.31 -6.79
CA LEU A 162 -3.52 -7.71 -5.86
C LEU A 162 -3.36 -6.20 -6.10
N THR A 163 -3.37 -5.76 -7.36
CA THR A 163 -3.27 -4.34 -7.69
C THR A 163 -4.53 -3.58 -7.26
N CYS A 164 -5.72 -4.11 -7.55
CA CYS A 164 -7.00 -3.53 -7.08
C CYS A 164 -7.05 -3.45 -5.55
N ARG A 165 -6.62 -4.52 -4.86
CA ARG A 165 -6.54 -4.55 -3.39
C ARG A 165 -5.57 -3.50 -2.86
N HIS A 166 -4.37 -3.38 -3.45
CA HIS A 166 -3.39 -2.36 -3.08
C HIS A 166 -3.96 -0.95 -3.21
N LEU A 167 -4.55 -0.61 -4.36
CA LEU A 167 -5.13 0.71 -4.61
C LEU A 167 -6.26 1.03 -3.62
N SER A 168 -7.16 0.07 -3.37
CA SER A 168 -8.28 0.24 -2.45
C SER A 168 -7.80 0.51 -1.02
N LEU A 169 -6.80 -0.25 -0.54
CA LEU A 169 -6.24 -0.06 0.80
C LEU A 169 -5.44 1.24 0.91
N TYR A 170 -4.74 1.63 -0.16
CA TYR A 170 -4.03 2.90 -0.24
C TYR A 170 -4.99 4.09 -0.13
N GLU A 171 -6.11 4.08 -0.87
CA GLU A 171 -7.12 5.14 -0.77
C GLU A 171 -7.76 5.20 0.61
N ALA A 172 -8.10 4.05 1.21
CA ALA A 172 -8.63 4.03 2.57
C ALA A 172 -7.62 4.57 3.62
N ALA A 173 -6.32 4.40 3.37
CA ALA A 173 -5.27 4.89 4.26
C ALA A 173 -4.98 6.40 4.08
N PHE A 174 -5.03 6.89 2.83
CA PHE A 174 -4.44 8.19 2.47
C PHE A 174 -5.33 9.11 1.63
N GLY A 175 -6.45 8.60 1.12
CA GLY A 175 -7.26 9.22 0.07
C GLY A 175 -8.12 10.40 0.53
N ASP A 176 -8.56 10.42 1.79
CA ASP A 176 -9.63 11.33 2.25
C ASP A 176 -9.22 12.79 2.45
N LYS A 177 -7.91 13.10 2.56
CA LYS A 177 -7.48 14.44 3.03
C LYS A 177 -6.97 15.40 1.96
N THR A 178 -6.46 14.89 0.82
CA THR A 178 -5.78 15.76 -0.17
C THR A 178 -6.15 15.50 -1.63
N GLU A 179 -6.93 14.45 -1.92
CA GLU A 179 -7.15 13.93 -3.29
C GLU A 179 -5.88 13.56 -4.08
N GLN A 180 -4.69 13.87 -3.55
CA GLN A 180 -3.42 13.54 -4.15
C GLN A 180 -3.14 12.04 -4.07
N ARG A 181 -2.33 11.59 -5.03
CA ARG A 181 -1.94 10.19 -5.18
C ARG A 181 -0.43 10.13 -5.41
N ASP A 182 0.18 9.05 -4.95
CA ASP A 182 1.60 8.83 -5.20
C ASP A 182 1.82 8.27 -6.59
N LYS A 183 3.05 8.46 -7.12
CA LYS A 183 3.49 7.89 -8.40
C LYS A 183 3.07 6.42 -8.53
N TYR A 184 3.26 5.63 -7.48
CA TYR A 184 2.96 4.20 -7.50
C TYR A 184 1.47 3.87 -7.57
N PHE A 185 0.61 4.73 -7.03
CA PHE A 185 -0.83 4.60 -7.15
C PHE A 185 -1.28 4.83 -8.61
N LEU A 186 -0.77 5.91 -9.21
CA LEU A 186 -1.05 6.24 -10.60
C LEU A 186 -0.53 5.16 -11.58
N GLN A 187 0.64 4.60 -11.29
CA GLN A 187 1.19 3.47 -12.03
C GLN A 187 0.31 2.23 -11.94
N GLY A 188 -0.18 1.88 -10.75
CA GLY A 188 -1.11 0.76 -10.58
C GLY A 188 -2.39 0.94 -11.38
N LEU A 189 -2.98 2.15 -11.36
CA LEU A 189 -4.16 2.48 -12.18
C LEU A 189 -3.87 2.33 -13.66
N HIS A 190 -2.77 2.90 -14.14
CA HIS A 190 -2.39 2.81 -15.55
C HIS A 190 -2.18 1.35 -15.98
N GLN A 191 -1.52 0.54 -15.15
CA GLN A 191 -1.27 -0.88 -15.47
C GLN A 191 -2.56 -1.71 -15.51
N ILE A 192 -3.53 -1.44 -14.63
CA ILE A 192 -4.86 -2.06 -14.70
C ILE A 192 -5.56 -1.67 -16.01
N LEU A 193 -5.55 -0.38 -16.36
CA LEU A 193 -6.24 0.14 -17.55
C LEU A 193 -5.59 -0.31 -18.87
N ALA A 194 -4.26 -0.47 -18.88
CA ALA A 194 -3.48 -0.97 -20.00
C ALA A 194 -3.52 -2.51 -20.13
N GLY A 195 -3.81 -3.23 -19.04
CA GLY A 195 -3.82 -4.70 -18.96
C GLY A 195 -4.89 -5.42 -19.79
N ALA A 196 -5.65 -4.72 -20.62
CA ALA A 196 -6.50 -5.27 -21.67
C ALA A 196 -7.58 -6.28 -21.24
N ASP A 197 -8.10 -6.20 -20.01
CA ASP A 197 -9.39 -6.83 -19.70
C ASP A 197 -10.54 -5.85 -20.03
N PRO A 198 -11.25 -6.01 -21.16
CA PRO A 198 -12.39 -5.17 -21.51
C PRO A 198 -13.59 -5.39 -20.57
N GLU A 199 -13.63 -6.49 -19.80
CA GLU A 199 -14.66 -6.80 -18.82
C GLU A 199 -14.30 -6.36 -17.40
N LEU A 200 -13.21 -5.60 -17.22
CA LEU A 200 -12.85 -5.06 -15.93
C LEU A 200 -14.02 -4.26 -15.35
N LYS A 201 -14.67 -4.86 -14.36
CA LYS A 201 -15.74 -4.23 -13.61
C LYS A 201 -15.20 -2.91 -13.05
N ASP A 202 -15.94 -1.83 -13.27
CA ASP A 202 -15.59 -0.47 -12.84
C ASP A 202 -14.43 0.20 -13.62
N ARG A 203 -14.08 -0.27 -14.84
CA ARG A 203 -13.07 0.37 -15.71
C ARG A 203 -13.23 1.90 -15.81
N ARG A 204 -14.45 2.38 -16.09
CA ARG A 204 -14.74 3.81 -16.18
C ARG A 204 -14.42 4.55 -14.88
N THR A 205 -14.73 3.95 -13.73
CA THR A 205 -14.39 4.50 -12.41
C THR A 205 -12.89 4.65 -12.24
N TRP A 206 -12.10 3.68 -12.72
CA TRP A 206 -10.64 3.75 -12.69
C TRP A 206 -10.07 4.79 -13.66
N GLU A 207 -10.66 4.94 -14.85
CA GLU A 207 -10.32 5.98 -15.83
C GLU A 207 -10.57 7.38 -15.25
N GLU A 208 -11.76 7.62 -14.68
CA GLU A 208 -12.13 8.89 -14.04
C GLU A 208 -11.21 9.22 -12.85
N LYS A 209 -10.83 8.21 -12.04
CA LYS A 209 -9.86 8.36 -10.95
C LYS A 209 -8.47 8.75 -11.45
N LEU A 210 -7.99 8.09 -12.51
CA LEU A 210 -6.68 8.39 -13.10
C LEU A 210 -6.67 9.81 -13.69
N GLU A 211 -7.70 10.18 -14.44
CA GLU A 211 -7.84 11.52 -15.03
C GLU A 211 -7.86 12.60 -13.96
N SER A 212 -8.67 12.43 -12.92
CA SER A 212 -8.79 13.41 -11.83
C SER A 212 -7.45 13.60 -11.10
N ALA A 213 -6.74 12.51 -10.80
CA ALA A 213 -5.46 12.58 -10.13
C ALA A 213 -4.36 13.18 -11.03
N CYS A 214 -4.37 12.88 -12.34
CA CYS A 214 -3.41 13.47 -13.29
C CYS A 214 -3.66 14.97 -13.49
N LEU A 215 -4.92 15.41 -13.57
CA LEU A 215 -5.27 16.83 -13.68
C LEU A 215 -4.78 17.60 -12.45
N LEU A 216 -4.98 17.05 -11.24
CA LEU A 216 -4.54 17.66 -10.00
C LEU A 216 -3.01 17.77 -9.90
N GLN A 217 -2.28 16.73 -10.33
CA GLN A 217 -0.84 16.62 -10.09
C GLN A 217 0.03 17.16 -11.24
N PHE A 218 -0.45 17.07 -12.47
CA PHE A 218 0.32 17.41 -13.68
C PHE A 218 -0.39 18.41 -14.59
N GLY A 219 -1.65 18.76 -14.33
CA GLY A 219 -2.43 19.66 -15.19
C GLY A 219 -2.83 19.04 -16.54
N GLN A 220 -2.78 17.71 -16.67
CA GLN A 220 -3.15 16.97 -17.88
C GLN A 220 -4.00 15.74 -17.54
N LYS A 221 -4.77 15.24 -18.51
CA LYS A 221 -5.70 14.13 -18.32
C LYS A 221 -5.01 12.77 -18.20
N GLU A 222 -3.87 12.62 -18.87
CA GLU A 222 -3.16 11.35 -18.98
C GLU A 222 -1.94 11.32 -18.07
N LEU A 223 -1.53 10.12 -17.67
CA LEU A 223 -0.30 9.93 -16.92
C LEU A 223 0.89 10.30 -17.83
N PRO A 224 1.86 11.14 -17.41
CA PRO A 224 3.06 11.41 -18.20
C PRO A 224 3.79 10.12 -18.60
N GLU A 225 4.28 10.04 -19.84
CA GLU A 225 4.97 8.85 -20.38
C GLU A 225 6.12 8.36 -19.48
N SER A 226 6.87 9.28 -18.90
CA SER A 226 7.95 8.99 -17.93
C SER A 226 7.51 8.22 -16.68
N LEU A 227 6.20 8.07 -16.46
CA LEU A 227 5.60 7.36 -15.34
C LEU A 227 4.88 6.08 -15.75
N HIS A 228 4.88 5.68 -17.03
CA HIS A 228 4.18 4.47 -17.50
C HIS A 228 4.86 3.16 -17.04
N GLU A 229 6.15 3.21 -16.68
CA GLU A 229 6.97 2.05 -16.28
C GLU A 229 6.81 1.65 -14.80
#